data_AF-A0AB74JBK8-F1
#
_entry.id   AF-A0AB74JBK8-F1
#
_cell.length_a   1.000
_cell.length_b   1.000
_cell.length_c   1.000
_cell.angle_alpha   90.00
_cell.angle_beta   90.00
_cell.angle_gamma   90.00
#
_symmetry.space_group_name_H-M   'P 1'
#
loop_
_entity.id
_entity.type
_entity.pdbx_description
1 polymer ?
#
loop_
_entity_poly.entity_id
_entity_poly.type
_entity_poly.pdbx_seq_one_letter_code
_entity_poly.pdbx_strand_id
1 'polypeptide(L)'
;MSSFRYSITRPYPYKWFTPVAVVGGIVLAALFSFINFYSNAYNMITITTNNPDIIEANQWSHIPGFLTSRIDPKCEDAIIPIGSTFNTNQTALSYQLSRMRNYPALSYHNRRLESCEATQISIDFQTSIDRQAALIDRSSWGVTVSADITCNAPNEEHEINYIGFRTHYDPLTWATQPGVSGFIRVNASSPGFVWANTLLLAFWTETVTATVDQTLQPNSSEIVPLFNLSSGYISFSKPDINIYNESFFRLGKYAFFNLPESKAYRGDFNITDDTLYEDLITKNTWPNIWSPANRLAKAMYSVIQVDLGQTDTVITTFNGTPADMSILTTADRLHHWTENLTQIWDRSTVADKNNLLPYGLMQMRQFDKNTDATNPRQPLRFTPSVISA
;
A
#
# COMPACT_ATOMS: atom_id res chain seq x y z
N MET A 1 7.23 -31.71 -96.10
CA MET A 1 6.82 -32.99 -95.46
C MET A 1 7.83 -33.26 -94.35
N SER A 2 7.50 -33.54 -93.09
CA SER A 2 6.24 -33.73 -92.38
C SER A 2 6.35 -33.08 -91.00
N SER A 3 5.25 -32.54 -90.47
CA SER A 3 5.14 -32.19 -89.06
C SER A 3 4.87 -33.46 -88.27
N PHE A 4 5.79 -33.83 -87.38
CA PHE A 4 5.54 -34.93 -86.44
C PHE A 4 4.45 -34.49 -85.45
N ARG A 5 3.23 -35.03 -85.64
CA ARG A 5 2.15 -35.00 -84.65
C ARG A 5 1.96 -36.42 -84.15
N TYR A 6 2.37 -36.68 -82.92
CA TYR A 6 2.01 -37.91 -82.21
C TYR A 6 0.59 -37.75 -81.68
N SER A 7 -0.30 -38.67 -82.03
CA SER A 7 -1.63 -38.75 -81.42
C SER A 7 -1.48 -39.31 -80.01
N ILE A 8 -1.95 -38.56 -79.01
CA ILE A 8 -2.08 -39.04 -77.64
C ILE A 8 -3.03 -40.26 -77.69
N THR A 9 -2.49 -41.45 -77.49
CA THR A 9 -3.15 -42.74 -77.83
C THR A 9 -4.21 -43.21 -76.82
N ARG A 10 -4.52 -42.41 -75.79
CA ARG A 10 -5.78 -42.51 -75.04
C ARG A 10 -6.05 -41.18 -74.36
N PRO A 11 -7.14 -40.46 -74.70
CA PRO A 11 -7.53 -39.29 -73.90
C PRO A 11 -7.82 -39.77 -72.48
N TYR A 12 -7.33 -39.02 -71.49
CA TYR A 12 -7.53 -39.35 -70.08
C TYR A 12 -9.04 -39.57 -69.82
N PRO A 13 -9.44 -40.70 -69.21
CA PRO A 13 -10.83 -41.16 -69.21
C PRO A 13 -11.78 -40.20 -68.49
N TYR A 14 -11.25 -39.37 -67.58
CA TYR A 14 -12.02 -38.43 -66.78
C TYR A 14 -11.71 -36.99 -67.18
N LYS A 15 -12.47 -36.45 -68.15
CA LYS A 15 -12.33 -35.05 -68.62
C LYS A 15 -12.56 -33.99 -67.52
N TRP A 16 -13.20 -34.36 -66.42
CA TRP A 16 -13.41 -33.49 -65.26
C TRP A 16 -12.19 -33.39 -64.34
N PHE A 17 -11.24 -34.33 -64.44
CA PHE A 17 -10.09 -34.39 -63.53
C PHE A 17 -9.14 -33.22 -63.73
N THR A 18 -8.83 -32.86 -64.98
CA THR A 18 -7.93 -31.73 -65.28
C THR A 18 -8.45 -30.39 -64.72
N PRO A 19 -9.71 -29.97 -64.96
CA PRO A 19 -10.22 -28.74 -64.36
C PRO A 19 -10.32 -28.82 -62.83
N VAL A 20 -10.68 -29.98 -62.25
CA VAL A 20 -10.70 -30.15 -60.79
C VAL A 20 -9.29 -30.09 -60.19
N ALA A 21 -8.29 -30.66 -60.84
CA ALA A 21 -6.90 -30.61 -60.40
C ALA A 21 -6.33 -29.18 -60.48
N VAL A 22 -6.67 -28.42 -61.53
CA VAL A 22 -6.26 -27.02 -61.67
C VAL A 22 -6.95 -26.14 -60.62
N VAL A 23 -8.27 -26.24 -60.48
CA VAL A 23 -9.02 -25.47 -59.47
C VAL A 23 -8.60 -25.86 -58.05
N GLY A 24 -8.47 -27.16 -57.78
CA GLY A 24 -7.99 -27.66 -56.48
C GLY A 24 -6.57 -27.21 -56.17
N GLY A 25 -5.69 -27.20 -57.18
CA GLY A 25 -4.33 -26.67 -57.06
C GLY A 25 -4.30 -25.18 -56.74
N ILE A 26 -5.15 -24.37 -57.39
CA ILE A 26 -5.28 -22.93 -57.10
C ILE A 26 -5.79 -22.71 -55.67
N VAL A 27 -6.81 -23.46 -55.26
CA VAL A 27 -7.39 -23.35 -53.91
C VAL A 27 -6.34 -23.74 -52.85
N LEU A 28 -5.62 -24.84 -53.05
CA LEU A 28 -4.54 -25.26 -52.14
C LEU A 28 -3.40 -24.25 -52.10
N ALA A 29 -2.97 -23.72 -53.25
CA ALA A 29 -1.93 -22.71 -53.31
C ALA A 29 -2.34 -21.42 -52.57
N ALA A 30 -3.59 -20.97 -52.73
CA ALA A 30 -4.13 -19.83 -52.00
C ALA A 30 -4.17 -20.11 -50.49
N LEU A 31 -4.63 -21.30 -50.08
CA LEU A 31 -4.74 -21.69 -48.68
C LEU A 31 -3.35 -21.77 -48.00
N PHE A 32 -2.37 -22.41 -48.64
CA PHE A 32 -1.01 -22.48 -48.10
C PHE A 32 -0.32 -21.12 -48.08
N SER A 33 -0.57 -20.25 -49.06
CA SER A 33 -0.05 -18.89 -49.06
C SER A 33 -0.62 -18.08 -47.89
N PHE A 34 -1.91 -18.23 -47.60
CA PHE A 34 -2.56 -17.59 -46.46
C PHE A 34 -1.97 -18.08 -45.13
N ILE A 35 -1.87 -19.40 -44.93
CA ILE A 35 -1.27 -19.97 -43.72
C ILE A 35 0.18 -19.48 -43.53
N ASN A 36 0.96 -19.47 -44.60
CA ASN A 36 2.36 -19.03 -44.57
C ASN A 36 2.49 -17.54 -44.26
N PHE A 37 1.59 -16.70 -44.79
CA PHE A 37 1.55 -15.28 -44.49
C PHE A 37 1.33 -15.03 -42.98
N TYR A 38 0.29 -15.63 -42.38
CA TYR A 38 0.06 -15.49 -40.94
C TYR A 38 1.18 -16.11 -40.10
N SER A 39 1.82 -17.18 -40.58
CA SER A 39 2.86 -17.87 -39.80
C SER A 39 4.23 -17.18 -39.82
N ASN A 40 4.57 -16.43 -40.88
CA ASN A 40 5.93 -15.93 -41.10
C ASN A 40 6.05 -14.47 -41.54
N ALA A 41 4.96 -13.79 -41.93
CA ALA A 41 5.02 -12.43 -42.48
C ALA A 41 4.87 -11.34 -41.40
N TYR A 42 5.57 -11.49 -40.28
CA TYR A 42 5.59 -10.48 -39.21
C TYR A 42 6.95 -10.44 -38.52
N ASN A 43 7.30 -9.26 -38.01
CA ASN A 43 8.44 -9.07 -37.11
C ASN A 43 7.89 -8.71 -35.74
N MET A 44 8.24 -9.50 -34.72
CA MET A 44 7.95 -9.15 -33.33
C MET A 44 8.96 -8.12 -32.85
N ILE A 45 8.46 -7.08 -32.20
CA ILE A 45 9.27 -6.04 -31.55
C ILE A 45 9.04 -6.17 -30.05
N THR A 46 10.12 -6.22 -29.28
CA THR A 46 10.05 -6.18 -27.82
C THR A 46 9.81 -4.74 -27.36
N ILE A 47 8.71 -4.51 -26.66
CA ILE A 47 8.38 -3.21 -26.06
C ILE A 47 8.23 -3.41 -24.56
N THR A 48 8.87 -2.54 -23.78
CA THR A 48 8.67 -2.47 -22.33
C THR A 48 7.47 -1.58 -22.05
N THR A 49 6.46 -2.10 -21.34
CA THR A 49 5.26 -1.36 -20.96
C THR A 49 4.96 -1.55 -19.47
N ASN A 50 4.40 -0.50 -18.86
CA ASN A 50 3.80 -0.58 -17.52
C ASN A 50 2.28 -0.75 -17.60
N ASN A 51 1.74 -1.17 -18.74
CA ASN A 51 0.33 -1.45 -18.88
C ASN A 51 0.16 -2.67 -19.80
N PRO A 52 0.13 -3.90 -19.23
CA PRO A 52 0.02 -5.12 -20.01
C PRO A 52 -1.33 -5.18 -20.74
N ASP A 53 -2.41 -4.69 -20.14
CA ASP A 53 -3.77 -4.75 -20.71
C ASP A 53 -3.88 -4.08 -22.09
N ILE A 54 -3.11 -3.02 -22.34
CA ILE A 54 -3.12 -2.33 -23.64
C ILE A 54 -2.44 -3.18 -24.71
N ILE A 55 -1.39 -3.91 -24.35
CA ILE A 55 -0.60 -4.70 -25.28
C ILE A 55 -1.25 -6.06 -25.50
N GLU A 56 -1.72 -6.70 -24.44
CA GLU A 56 -2.39 -8.02 -24.45
C GLU A 56 -3.87 -7.93 -24.85
N ALA A 57 -4.39 -6.73 -25.13
CA ALA A 57 -5.73 -6.57 -25.68
C ALA A 57 -5.84 -7.41 -26.96
N ASN A 58 -6.70 -8.44 -26.93
CA ASN A 58 -6.83 -9.46 -27.97
C ASN A 58 -7.31 -8.86 -29.31
N GLN A 59 -6.37 -8.26 -30.03
CA GLN A 59 -6.57 -7.57 -31.30
C GLN A 59 -6.89 -8.55 -32.43
N TRP A 60 -6.62 -9.84 -32.21
CA TRP A 60 -6.76 -10.92 -33.18
C TRP A 60 -7.85 -11.94 -32.82
N SER A 61 -8.78 -11.56 -31.94
CA SER A 61 -9.85 -12.43 -31.41
C SER A 61 -10.73 -13.08 -32.48
N HIS A 62 -10.82 -12.48 -33.67
CA HIS A 62 -11.59 -12.97 -34.81
C HIS A 62 -10.85 -14.02 -35.66
N ILE A 63 -9.56 -14.24 -35.44
CA ILE A 63 -8.75 -15.22 -36.17
C ILE A 63 -8.59 -16.47 -35.29
N PRO A 64 -8.70 -17.69 -35.85
CA PRO A 64 -8.49 -18.92 -35.09
C PRO A 64 -7.14 -18.94 -34.36
N GLY A 65 -7.16 -19.29 -33.06
CA GLY A 65 -6.00 -19.24 -32.16
C GLY A 65 -4.77 -20.02 -32.65
N PHE A 66 -4.95 -21.08 -33.46
CA PHE A 66 -3.84 -21.83 -34.02
C PHE A 66 -2.99 -21.00 -35.02
N LEU A 67 -3.57 -19.96 -35.64
CA LEU A 67 -2.86 -19.03 -36.53
C LEU A 67 -2.25 -17.84 -35.79
N THR A 68 -2.82 -17.45 -34.64
CA THR A 68 -2.43 -16.25 -33.90
C THR A 68 -1.54 -16.53 -32.69
N SER A 69 -1.38 -17.80 -32.29
CA SER A 69 -0.58 -18.22 -31.12
C SER A 69 0.85 -17.66 -31.06
N ARG A 70 1.41 -17.23 -32.19
CA ARG A 70 2.76 -16.65 -32.28
C ARG A 70 2.79 -15.13 -32.53
N ILE A 71 1.64 -14.51 -32.69
CA ILE A 71 1.48 -13.07 -32.98
C ILE A 71 0.82 -12.37 -31.79
N ASP A 72 0.08 -13.13 -30.96
CA ASP A 72 -0.56 -12.62 -29.76
C ASP A 72 0.52 -12.19 -28.75
N PRO A 73 0.66 -10.87 -28.48
CA PRO A 73 1.68 -10.38 -27.59
C PRO A 73 1.34 -10.77 -26.14
N LYS A 74 2.37 -11.16 -25.38
CA LYS A 74 2.28 -11.42 -23.94
C LYS A 74 3.36 -10.66 -23.20
N CYS A 75 2.99 -10.05 -22.09
CA CYS A 75 3.94 -9.42 -21.17
C CYS A 75 4.48 -10.48 -20.20
N GLU A 76 5.72 -10.28 -19.75
CA GLU A 76 6.33 -11.13 -18.73
C GLU A 76 6.08 -10.53 -17.34
N ASP A 77 5.78 -11.39 -16.37
CA ASP A 77 5.57 -11.01 -14.98
C ASP A 77 6.84 -10.47 -14.31
N ALA A 78 6.68 -9.47 -13.46
CA ALA A 78 7.75 -9.06 -12.55
C ALA A 78 7.85 -10.04 -11.37
N ILE A 79 9.06 -10.56 -11.11
CA ILE A 79 9.32 -11.49 -10.00
C ILE A 79 9.84 -10.71 -8.80
N ILE A 80 9.05 -10.66 -7.73
CA ILE A 80 9.36 -9.93 -6.49
C ILE A 80 9.64 -10.93 -5.36
N PRO A 81 10.89 -11.11 -4.91
CA PRO A 81 11.25 -12.10 -3.89
C PRO A 81 10.85 -11.65 -2.48
N ILE A 82 10.55 -12.61 -1.59
CA ILE A 82 10.29 -12.29 -0.18
C ILE A 82 11.50 -11.55 0.43
N GLY A 83 11.22 -10.49 1.18
CA GLY A 83 12.19 -9.61 1.78
C GLY A 83 12.52 -8.38 0.93
N SER A 84 12.13 -8.34 -0.34
CA SER A 84 12.33 -7.15 -1.19
C SER A 84 11.45 -5.99 -0.74
N THR A 85 11.98 -4.78 -0.85
CA THR A 85 11.26 -3.54 -0.62
C THR A 85 10.79 -2.94 -1.93
N PHE A 86 9.56 -2.46 -1.96
CA PHE A 86 8.96 -1.79 -3.12
C PHE A 86 8.13 -0.59 -2.67
N ASN A 87 7.77 0.27 -3.62
CA ASN A 87 6.87 1.38 -3.39
C ASN A 87 5.60 1.21 -4.24
N THR A 88 4.57 1.98 -3.95
CA THR A 88 3.40 2.10 -4.82
C THR A 88 3.63 3.20 -5.86
N ASN A 89 2.78 3.25 -6.88
CA ASN A 89 2.68 4.41 -7.79
C ASN A 89 2.40 5.75 -7.06
N GLN A 90 1.86 5.71 -5.84
CA GLN A 90 1.62 6.89 -5.00
C GLN A 90 2.85 7.29 -4.18
N THR A 91 3.76 6.36 -3.91
CA THR A 91 5.03 6.56 -3.19
C THR A 91 4.90 7.11 -1.76
N ALA A 92 3.75 6.91 -1.09
CA ALA A 92 3.54 7.43 0.25
C ALA A 92 4.36 6.64 1.28
N LEU A 93 4.23 5.31 1.30
CA LEU A 93 5.00 4.43 2.16
C LEU A 93 5.85 3.47 1.33
N SER A 94 6.91 2.95 1.95
CA SER A 94 7.64 1.79 1.45
C SER A 94 7.11 0.53 2.09
N TYR A 95 7.00 -0.52 1.29
CA TYR A 95 6.52 -1.82 1.71
C TYR A 95 7.59 -2.87 1.51
N GLN A 96 7.62 -3.85 2.40
CA GLN A 96 8.44 -5.04 2.28
C GLN A 96 7.54 -6.26 2.11
N LEU A 97 7.84 -7.10 1.12
CA LEU A 97 7.18 -8.39 0.97
C LEU A 97 7.62 -9.30 2.12
N SER A 98 6.72 -9.57 3.07
CA SER A 98 7.02 -10.29 4.32
C SER A 98 6.63 -11.75 4.25
N ARG A 99 5.48 -12.05 3.65
CA ARG A 99 4.93 -13.41 3.64
C ARG A 99 4.22 -13.72 2.33
N MET A 100 4.36 -14.96 1.87
CA MET A 100 3.49 -15.59 0.89
C MET A 100 3.12 -16.99 1.37
N ARG A 101 1.92 -17.47 1.00
CA ARG A 101 1.40 -18.75 1.48
C ARG A 101 2.05 -19.95 0.79
N ASN A 102 2.32 -19.85 -0.53
CA ASN A 102 2.66 -21.01 -1.36
C ASN A 102 3.96 -20.88 -2.19
N TYR A 103 4.52 -19.66 -2.31
CA TYR A 103 5.65 -19.39 -3.22
C TYR A 103 6.71 -18.51 -2.56
N PRO A 104 8.00 -18.63 -2.96
CA PRO A 104 9.10 -17.83 -2.41
C PRO A 104 9.20 -16.42 -3.03
N ALA A 105 8.44 -16.16 -4.09
CA ALA A 105 8.40 -14.88 -4.79
C ALA A 105 6.99 -14.66 -5.37
N LEU A 106 6.63 -13.38 -5.50
CA LEU A 106 5.40 -12.93 -6.12
C LEU A 106 5.64 -12.73 -7.62
N SER A 107 4.85 -13.41 -8.44
CA SER A 107 4.71 -13.11 -9.87
C SER A 107 3.68 -11.99 -10.02
N TYR A 108 4.09 -10.83 -10.51
CA TYR A 108 3.25 -9.63 -10.52
C TYR A 108 3.09 -9.04 -11.92
N HIS A 109 1.86 -9.10 -12.43
CA HIS A 109 1.48 -8.61 -13.77
C HIS A 109 0.97 -7.16 -13.77
N ASN A 110 1.54 -6.30 -12.92
CA ASN A 110 1.13 -4.89 -12.78
C ASN A 110 -0.38 -4.66 -12.57
N ARG A 111 -1.07 -5.60 -11.91
CA ARG A 111 -2.50 -5.51 -11.58
C ARG A 111 -2.72 -4.81 -10.25
N ARG A 112 -3.89 -4.21 -10.08
CA ARG A 112 -4.26 -3.51 -8.84
C ARG A 112 -4.26 -4.49 -7.66
N LEU A 113 -3.81 -3.99 -6.51
CA LEU A 113 -3.91 -4.75 -5.26
C LEU A 113 -5.35 -4.69 -4.76
N GLU A 114 -5.91 -5.84 -4.37
CA GLU A 114 -7.29 -5.95 -3.92
C GLU A 114 -7.37 -6.42 -2.48
N SER A 115 -8.42 -6.01 -1.76
CA SER A 115 -8.70 -6.44 -0.38
C SER A 115 -7.48 -6.30 0.55
N CYS A 116 -6.80 -5.17 0.48
CA CYS A 116 -5.69 -4.88 1.38
C CYS A 116 -6.21 -4.37 2.73
N GLU A 117 -5.76 -4.98 3.82
CA GLU A 117 -6.10 -4.55 5.18
C GLU A 117 -4.89 -4.60 6.09
N ALA A 118 -4.68 -3.54 6.86
CA ALA A 118 -3.70 -3.52 7.94
C ALA A 118 -4.26 -4.33 9.12
N THR A 119 -3.72 -5.54 9.29
CA THR A 119 -4.17 -6.50 10.32
C THR A 119 -3.68 -6.14 11.71
N GLN A 120 -2.48 -5.57 11.80
CA GLN A 120 -1.84 -5.19 13.04
C GLN A 120 -1.01 -3.92 12.83
N ILE A 121 -1.11 -2.98 13.77
CA ILE A 121 -0.29 -1.77 13.82
C ILE A 121 0.41 -1.76 15.17
N SER A 122 1.75 -1.76 15.17
CA SER A 122 2.58 -1.66 16.37
C SER A 122 3.22 -0.28 16.43
N ILE A 123 3.27 0.29 17.63
CA ILE A 123 3.97 1.53 17.93
C ILE A 123 5.05 1.16 18.93
N ASP A 124 6.30 1.23 18.48
CA ASP A 124 7.48 0.93 19.28
C ASP A 124 8.08 2.23 19.82
N PHE A 125 8.29 2.27 21.14
CA PHE A 125 8.82 3.41 21.88
C PHE A 125 10.24 3.12 22.31
N GLN A 126 11.18 3.97 21.92
CA GLN A 126 12.60 3.80 22.21
C GLN A 126 13.18 5.08 22.82
N THR A 127 13.95 4.94 23.90
CA THR A 127 14.72 6.05 24.48
C THR A 127 16.10 6.17 23.84
N SER A 128 16.91 7.10 24.36
CA SER A 128 18.31 7.31 24.00
C SER A 128 19.22 6.09 24.11
N ILE A 129 18.80 5.01 24.79
CA ILE A 129 19.62 3.80 24.98
C ILE A 129 19.72 2.97 23.69
N ASP A 130 18.63 2.86 22.94
CA ASP A 130 18.51 1.97 21.77
C ASP A 130 18.46 2.73 20.44
N ARG A 131 18.79 4.03 20.44
CA ARG A 131 18.70 4.92 19.26
C ARG A 131 20.05 5.46 18.83
N GLN A 132 20.15 5.79 17.55
CA GLN A 132 21.33 6.46 16.99
C GLN A 132 21.46 7.88 17.56
N ALA A 133 22.70 8.30 17.86
CA ALA A 133 22.98 9.61 18.46
C ALA A 133 22.38 10.81 17.69
N ALA A 134 22.39 10.76 16.35
CA ALA A 134 21.80 11.80 15.51
C ALA A 134 20.27 11.95 15.69
N LEU A 135 19.58 10.88 16.08
CA LEU A 135 18.14 10.91 16.35
C LEU A 135 17.83 11.40 17.77
N ILE A 136 18.75 11.16 18.72
CA ILE A 136 18.64 11.61 20.11
C ILE A 136 18.74 13.13 20.20
N ASP A 137 19.58 13.74 19.38
CA ASP A 137 19.72 15.21 19.29
C ASP A 137 18.39 15.90 18.92
N ARG A 138 17.53 15.22 18.16
CA ARG A 138 16.22 15.74 17.76
C ARG A 138 15.11 15.48 18.77
N SER A 139 15.15 14.36 19.46
CA SER A 139 14.14 14.00 20.47
C SER A 139 14.68 12.94 21.42
N SER A 140 14.42 13.11 22.72
CA SER A 140 14.78 12.12 23.75
C SER A 140 14.04 10.79 23.58
N TRP A 141 12.85 10.81 22.98
CA TRP A 141 12.07 9.64 22.63
C TRP A 141 11.94 9.48 21.11
N GLY A 142 12.04 8.24 20.64
CA GLY A 142 11.71 7.81 19.30
C GLY A 142 10.46 6.96 19.31
N VAL A 143 9.64 7.15 18.28
CA VAL A 143 8.45 6.34 18.04
C VAL A 143 8.56 5.79 16.63
N THR A 144 8.51 4.47 16.47
CA THR A 144 8.46 3.81 15.16
C THR A 144 7.12 3.12 15.03
N VAL A 145 6.37 3.47 13.98
CA VAL A 145 5.08 2.85 13.69
C VAL A 145 5.28 1.77 12.63
N SER A 146 4.95 0.53 12.97
CA SER A 146 5.06 -0.63 12.10
C SER A 146 3.67 -1.17 11.79
N ALA A 147 3.43 -1.63 10.57
CA ALA A 147 2.17 -2.27 10.23
C ALA A 147 2.38 -3.56 9.44
N ASP A 148 1.63 -4.60 9.82
CA ASP A 148 1.52 -5.85 9.08
C ASP A 148 0.20 -5.85 8.29
N ILE A 149 0.31 -5.99 6.98
CA ILE A 149 -0.78 -5.81 6.02
C ILE A 149 -0.98 -7.11 5.27
N THR A 150 -2.23 -7.49 5.04
CA THR A 150 -2.60 -8.60 4.17
C THR A 150 -3.32 -8.09 2.95
N CYS A 151 -2.93 -8.56 1.77
CA CYS A 151 -3.52 -8.20 0.50
C CYS A 151 -3.79 -9.44 -0.34
N ASN A 152 -4.72 -9.31 -1.27
CA ASN A 152 -4.95 -10.24 -2.35
C ASN A 152 -4.34 -9.67 -3.63
N ALA A 153 -3.48 -10.44 -4.31
CA ALA A 153 -3.11 -10.16 -5.68
C ALA A 153 -3.70 -11.23 -6.61
N PRO A 154 -4.43 -10.81 -7.66
CA PRO A 154 -4.93 -11.74 -8.66
C PRO A 154 -3.77 -12.21 -9.56
N ASN A 155 -3.60 -13.53 -9.66
CA ASN A 155 -2.72 -14.14 -10.67
C ASN A 155 -3.42 -14.25 -12.04
N GLU A 156 -2.65 -14.54 -13.10
CA GLU A 156 -3.16 -14.80 -14.46
C GLU A 156 -4.26 -15.88 -14.50
N GLU A 157 -4.18 -16.90 -13.64
CA GLU A 157 -5.14 -18.01 -13.56
C GLU A 157 -6.38 -17.71 -12.69
N HIS A 158 -6.60 -16.46 -12.26
CA HIS A 158 -7.65 -16.07 -11.30
C HIS A 158 -7.50 -16.72 -9.90
N GLU A 159 -6.34 -17.32 -9.61
CA GLU A 159 -6.02 -17.76 -8.25
C GLU A 159 -5.65 -16.54 -7.39
N ILE A 160 -6.23 -16.43 -6.20
CA ILE A 160 -5.98 -15.34 -5.27
C ILE A 160 -4.78 -15.70 -4.41
N ASN A 161 -3.67 -14.98 -4.61
CA ASN A 161 -2.52 -15.09 -3.72
C ASN A 161 -2.71 -14.22 -2.49
N TYR A 162 -2.66 -14.85 -1.32
CA TYR A 162 -2.59 -14.17 -0.04
C TYR A 162 -1.15 -13.71 0.22
N ILE A 163 -0.98 -12.40 0.29
CA ILE A 163 0.32 -11.76 0.41
C ILE A 163 0.36 -10.93 1.69
N GLY A 164 1.47 -11.02 2.41
CA GLY A 164 1.75 -10.21 3.58
C GLY A 164 2.78 -9.13 3.25
N PHE A 165 2.43 -7.88 3.50
CA PHE A 165 3.34 -6.74 3.45
C PHE A 165 3.66 -6.24 4.85
N ARG A 166 4.83 -5.63 4.99
CA ARG A 166 5.23 -4.89 6.19
C ARG A 166 5.65 -3.49 5.81
N THR A 167 5.27 -2.50 6.59
CA THR A 167 5.70 -1.11 6.40
C THR A 167 6.08 -0.48 7.72
N HIS A 168 7.00 0.46 7.69
CA HIS A 168 7.49 1.20 8.85
C HIS A 168 7.51 2.70 8.56
N TYR A 169 7.10 3.47 9.56
CA TYR A 169 7.12 4.92 9.55
C TYR A 169 7.84 5.47 10.79
N ASP A 170 8.87 6.27 10.54
CA ASP A 170 9.50 7.15 11.54
C ASP A 170 10.03 8.40 10.78
N PRO A 171 9.52 9.60 11.12
CA PRO A 171 9.87 10.83 10.40
C PRO A 171 11.29 11.33 10.71
N LEU A 172 11.96 10.80 11.73
CA LEU A 172 13.33 11.17 12.07
C LEU A 172 14.37 10.28 11.38
N THR A 173 14.01 9.04 11.03
CA THR A 173 14.89 8.13 10.30
C THR A 173 15.01 8.54 8.84
N TRP A 174 16.21 9.00 8.48
CA TRP A 174 16.59 9.39 7.13
C TRP A 174 16.99 8.13 6.34
N ALA A 175 16.03 7.33 5.88
CA ALA A 175 16.18 6.34 4.80
C ALA A 175 17.34 5.31 4.86
N THR A 176 18.09 5.18 5.96
CA THR A 176 19.22 4.24 6.07
C THR A 176 18.82 2.82 6.41
N GLN A 177 17.56 2.58 6.73
CA GLN A 177 17.02 1.23 6.92
C GLN A 177 16.12 0.87 5.73
N PRO A 178 16.43 -0.21 4.98
CA PRO A 178 15.53 -0.72 3.96
C PRO A 178 14.14 -0.96 4.57
N GLY A 179 13.10 -0.36 3.97
CA GLY A 179 11.71 -0.52 4.42
C GLY A 179 11.22 0.47 5.49
N VAL A 180 12.05 1.42 5.93
CA VAL A 180 11.62 2.52 6.82
C VAL A 180 11.45 3.81 6.00
N SER A 181 10.21 4.27 5.87
CA SER A 181 9.84 5.46 5.09
C SER A 181 9.50 6.63 6.01
N GLY A 182 10.13 7.79 5.77
CA GLY A 182 9.68 9.08 6.32
C GLY A 182 8.58 9.76 5.48
N PHE A 183 7.95 9.04 4.54
CA PHE A 183 7.33 9.48 3.28
C PHE A 183 8.36 9.83 2.19
N ILE A 184 8.42 9.01 1.13
CA ILE A 184 9.56 8.98 0.18
C ILE A 184 9.56 10.15 -0.81
N ARG A 185 8.40 10.70 -1.16
CA ARG A 185 8.23 11.96 -1.90
C ARG A 185 6.74 12.22 -1.97
N VAL A 186 6.25 13.22 -1.26
CA VAL A 186 4.93 13.76 -1.61
C VAL A 186 5.13 14.53 -2.90
N ASN A 187 4.94 13.86 -4.04
CA ASN A 187 4.92 14.59 -5.31
C ASN A 187 3.79 15.62 -5.20
N ALA A 188 4.07 16.88 -5.52
CA ALA A 188 3.09 17.98 -5.44
C ALA A 188 1.83 17.71 -6.29
N SER A 189 1.85 16.66 -7.12
CA SER A 189 0.78 16.15 -7.96
C SER A 189 -0.29 15.31 -7.24
N SER A 190 -0.08 14.82 -5.99
CA SER A 190 -1.08 14.04 -5.24
C SER A 190 -1.34 14.61 -3.84
N PRO A 191 -2.17 15.66 -3.74
CA PRO A 191 -2.22 16.49 -2.54
C PRO A 191 -2.95 15.86 -1.35
N GLY A 192 -3.79 14.85 -1.59
CA GLY A 192 -4.34 14.03 -0.51
C GLY A 192 -3.23 13.41 0.35
N PHE A 193 -2.08 13.07 -0.24
CA PHE A 193 -0.93 12.55 0.50
C PHE A 193 -0.14 13.62 1.27
N VAL A 194 -0.30 14.91 0.95
CA VAL A 194 0.23 15.99 1.81
C VAL A 194 -0.50 15.98 3.15
N TRP A 195 -1.82 15.87 3.14
CA TRP A 195 -2.62 15.76 4.35
C TRP A 195 -2.41 14.44 5.09
N ALA A 196 -2.25 13.34 4.36
CA ALA A 196 -1.88 12.04 4.91
C ALA A 196 -0.57 12.13 5.73
N ASN A 197 0.47 12.74 5.15
CA ASN A 197 1.74 12.92 5.83
C ASN A 197 1.65 13.92 6.99
N THR A 198 0.89 15.01 6.81
CA THR A 198 0.67 16.03 7.85
C THR A 198 0.04 15.41 9.11
N LEU A 199 -1.01 14.60 8.94
CA LEU A 199 -1.65 13.88 10.04
C LEU A 199 -0.71 12.90 10.73
N LEU A 200 0.01 12.09 9.94
CA LEU A 200 0.90 11.08 10.49
C LEU A 200 2.04 11.73 11.29
N LEU A 201 2.62 12.81 10.76
CA LEU A 201 3.65 13.58 11.45
C LEU A 201 3.11 14.27 12.71
N ALA A 202 1.92 14.87 12.65
CA ALA A 202 1.35 15.56 13.80
C ALA A 202 0.98 14.61 14.95
N PHE A 203 0.34 13.48 14.67
CA PHE A 203 0.03 12.52 15.73
C PHE A 203 1.28 11.78 16.22
N TRP A 204 2.31 11.67 15.37
CA TRP A 204 3.62 11.20 15.80
C TRP A 204 4.25 12.18 16.80
N THR A 205 4.28 13.49 16.49
CA THR A 205 4.83 14.48 17.42
C THR A 205 4.01 14.58 18.71
N GLU A 206 2.69 14.45 18.63
CA GLU A 206 1.82 14.38 19.81
C GLU A 206 2.17 13.19 20.71
N THR A 207 2.35 12.00 20.12
CA THR A 207 2.67 10.76 20.85
C THR A 207 4.03 10.85 21.51
N VAL A 208 5.04 11.37 20.81
CA VAL A 208 6.38 11.63 21.35
C VAL A 208 6.31 12.62 22.51
N THR A 209 5.58 13.73 22.33
CA THR A 209 5.43 14.78 23.36
C THR A 209 4.77 14.24 24.61
N ALA A 210 3.66 13.50 24.47
CA ALA A 210 3.00 12.87 25.61
C ALA A 210 3.94 11.89 26.32
N THR A 211 4.74 11.12 25.59
CA THR A 211 5.72 10.18 26.17
C THR A 211 6.81 10.92 26.94
N VAL A 212 7.32 12.03 26.39
CA VAL A 212 8.28 12.91 27.07
C VAL A 212 7.68 13.47 28.36
N ASP A 213 6.45 13.97 28.33
CA ASP A 213 5.77 14.52 29.51
C ASP A 213 5.56 13.47 30.61
N GLN A 214 5.33 12.21 30.25
CA GLN A 214 5.22 11.10 31.21
C GLN A 214 6.57 10.67 31.82
N THR A 215 7.69 11.10 31.25
CA THR A 215 9.05 10.60 31.59
C THR A 215 10.02 11.69 32.04
N LEU A 216 9.67 12.96 31.84
CA LEU A 216 10.37 14.10 32.43
C LEU A 216 10.28 13.99 33.96
N GLN A 217 11.44 13.84 34.60
CA GLN A 217 11.58 14.02 36.04
C GLN A 217 11.59 15.53 36.33
N PRO A 218 10.54 16.13 36.90
CA PRO A 218 10.79 17.32 37.69
C PRO A 218 11.66 16.86 38.86
N ASN A 219 12.74 17.58 39.13
CA ASN A 219 13.44 17.57 40.42
C ASN A 219 12.49 18.09 41.51
N SER A 220 11.35 17.43 41.72
CA SER A 220 10.39 17.75 42.76
C SER A 220 10.44 16.66 43.81
N SER A 221 10.59 17.11 45.05
CA SER A 221 10.47 16.37 46.29
C SER A 221 9.04 15.83 46.53
N GLU A 222 8.28 15.53 45.48
CA GLU A 222 6.91 15.03 45.57
C GLU A 222 6.84 13.52 45.31
N ILE A 223 6.16 12.85 46.22
CA ILE A 223 5.97 11.41 46.31
C ILE A 223 4.93 10.98 45.27
N VAL A 224 5.32 10.87 44.01
CA VAL A 224 4.59 10.07 43.02
C VAL A 224 5.63 9.19 42.33
N PRO A 225 5.42 7.87 42.21
CA PRO A 225 6.39 7.02 41.52
C PRO A 225 6.32 7.32 40.01
N LEU A 226 7.10 8.30 39.56
CA LEU A 226 7.43 8.47 38.15
C LEU A 226 8.41 7.36 37.78
N PHE A 227 7.91 6.29 37.16
CA PHE A 227 8.80 5.24 36.66
C PHE A 227 9.57 5.76 35.45
N ASN A 228 10.89 5.56 35.46
CA ASN A 228 11.73 5.83 34.30
C ASN A 228 11.44 4.81 33.20
N LEU A 229 10.52 5.13 32.29
CA LEU A 229 10.33 4.34 31.09
C LEU A 229 11.61 4.37 30.26
N SER A 230 12.05 3.19 29.84
CA SER A 230 13.24 2.97 29.03
C SER A 230 12.88 2.57 27.61
N SER A 231 11.80 1.81 27.45
CA SER A 231 11.26 1.41 26.15
C SER A 231 9.84 0.87 26.33
N GLY A 232 9.14 0.65 25.23
CA GLY A 232 7.86 -0.03 25.27
C GLY A 232 7.29 -0.25 23.88
N TYR A 233 6.15 -0.91 23.82
CA TYR A 233 5.37 -1.03 22.60
C TYR A 233 3.87 -1.04 22.92
N ILE A 234 3.08 -0.60 21.95
CA ILE A 234 1.63 -0.82 21.91
C ILE A 234 1.30 -1.44 20.55
N SER A 235 0.66 -2.60 20.56
CA SER A 235 0.16 -3.28 19.38
C SER A 235 -1.35 -3.19 19.32
N PHE A 236 -1.87 -2.73 18.20
CA PHE A 236 -3.27 -2.62 17.85
C PHE A 236 -3.65 -3.66 16.80
N SER A 237 -4.84 -4.22 16.89
CA SER A 237 -5.34 -5.23 15.95
C SER A 237 -6.86 -5.19 15.87
N LYS A 238 -7.41 -5.76 14.79
CA LYS A 238 -8.84 -5.79 14.49
C LYS A 238 -9.47 -4.40 14.47
N PRO A 239 -9.21 -3.61 13.41
CA PRO A 239 -9.89 -2.34 13.19
C PRO A 239 -11.41 -2.54 13.08
N ASP A 240 -12.17 -1.59 13.59
CA ASP A 240 -13.62 -1.53 13.53
C ASP A 240 -14.07 -0.74 12.30
N ILE A 241 -15.39 -0.61 12.11
CA ILE A 241 -15.98 0.10 10.99
C ILE A 241 -16.05 1.62 11.19
N ASN A 242 -15.81 2.13 12.40
CA ASN A 242 -15.95 3.56 12.72
C ASN A 242 -14.70 4.12 13.39
N ILE A 243 -13.95 4.92 12.64
CA ILE A 243 -12.68 5.52 13.03
C ILE A 243 -12.81 6.57 14.14
N TYR A 244 -14.00 7.14 14.35
CA TYR A 244 -14.24 8.09 15.44
C TYR A 244 -14.25 7.42 16.81
N ASN A 245 -14.59 6.12 16.89
CA ASN A 245 -14.65 5.42 18.17
C ASN A 245 -13.26 5.24 18.76
N GLU A 246 -13.11 5.47 20.06
CA GLU A 246 -11.84 5.21 20.75
C GLU A 246 -11.47 3.72 20.72
N SER A 247 -12.47 2.84 20.76
CA SER A 247 -12.38 1.38 20.53
C SER A 247 -12.24 0.95 19.07
N PHE A 248 -11.81 1.84 18.15
CA PHE A 248 -11.57 1.46 16.75
C PHE A 248 -10.66 0.23 16.64
N PHE A 249 -9.63 0.11 17.47
CA PHE A 249 -8.87 -1.12 17.60
C PHE A 249 -9.38 -1.88 18.82
N ARG A 250 -10.06 -3.01 18.58
CA ARG A 250 -10.72 -3.78 19.65
C ARG A 250 -9.78 -4.68 20.43
N LEU A 251 -8.66 -5.06 19.82
CA LEU A 251 -7.67 -5.96 20.41
C LEU A 251 -6.29 -5.35 20.40
N GLY A 252 -5.51 -5.66 21.42
CA GLY A 252 -4.11 -5.29 21.42
C GLY A 252 -3.37 -5.69 22.69
N LYS A 253 -2.07 -5.37 22.66
CA LYS A 253 -1.12 -5.70 23.72
C LYS A 253 -0.21 -4.52 23.94
N TYR A 254 0.23 -4.32 25.18
CA TYR A 254 1.22 -3.30 25.47
C TYR A 254 2.23 -3.82 26.49
N ALA A 255 3.45 -3.31 26.39
CA ALA A 255 4.44 -3.45 27.43
C ALA A 255 5.30 -2.20 27.51
N PHE A 256 5.57 -1.74 28.71
CA PHE A 256 6.43 -0.62 29.01
C PHE A 256 7.46 -1.05 30.05
N PHE A 257 8.73 -0.79 29.78
CA PHE A 257 9.85 -1.30 30.55
C PHE A 257 10.53 -0.17 31.31
N ASN A 258 10.83 -0.41 32.58
CA ASN A 258 11.80 0.36 33.36
C ASN A 258 13.02 -0.56 33.54
N LEU A 259 13.98 -0.43 32.62
CA LEU A 259 15.17 -1.29 32.60
C LEU A 259 16.04 -1.12 33.85
N PRO A 260 16.28 0.11 34.37
CA PRO A 260 17.02 0.30 35.63
C PRO A 260 16.46 -0.51 36.81
N GLU A 261 15.13 -0.61 36.93
CA GLU A 261 14.48 -1.37 37.99
C GLU A 261 14.12 -2.81 37.60
N SER A 262 14.38 -3.22 36.36
CA SER A 262 13.94 -4.51 35.81
C SER A 262 12.43 -4.76 35.96
N LYS A 263 11.62 -3.70 35.89
CA LYS A 263 10.16 -3.76 35.98
C LYS A 263 9.52 -3.61 34.61
N ALA A 264 8.42 -4.30 34.40
CA ALA A 264 7.63 -4.21 33.17
C ALA A 264 6.14 -4.03 33.52
N TYR A 265 5.53 -3.03 32.89
CA TYR A 265 4.10 -2.77 32.91
C TYR A 265 3.53 -3.32 31.62
N ARG A 266 2.85 -4.46 31.72
CA ARG A 266 2.31 -5.15 30.56
C ARG A 266 0.85 -5.48 30.79
N GLY A 267 0.10 -5.50 29.70
CA GLY A 267 -1.28 -5.87 29.70
C GLY A 267 -1.76 -6.07 28.28
N ASP A 268 -2.93 -6.69 28.19
CA ASP A 268 -3.65 -6.87 26.93
C ASP A 268 -4.97 -6.09 27.07
N PHE A 269 -5.47 -5.54 25.97
CA PHE A 269 -6.82 -5.01 25.91
C PHE A 269 -7.62 -5.81 24.90
N ASN A 270 -8.74 -6.35 25.37
CA ASN A 270 -9.57 -7.29 24.63
C ASN A 270 -10.98 -7.26 25.22
N ILE A 271 -11.97 -7.51 24.37
CA ILE A 271 -13.38 -7.66 24.76
C ILE A 271 -13.56 -8.82 25.76
N THR A 272 -12.69 -9.83 25.75
CA THR A 272 -12.84 -11.00 26.64
C THR A 272 -12.22 -10.84 28.03
N ASP A 273 -11.27 -9.92 28.21
CA ASP A 273 -10.43 -9.84 29.42
C ASP A 273 -10.84 -8.68 30.34
N ASP A 274 -12.06 -8.17 30.19
CA ASP A 274 -12.70 -7.05 30.93
C ASP A 274 -11.97 -5.69 30.87
N THR A 275 -10.78 -5.61 30.26
CA THR A 275 -10.05 -4.35 30.05
C THR A 275 -10.21 -3.86 28.62
N LEU A 276 -11.10 -2.87 28.44
CA LEU A 276 -11.30 -2.21 27.15
C LEU A 276 -10.25 -1.11 26.95
N TYR A 277 -9.93 -0.83 25.69
CA TYR A 277 -9.00 0.27 25.36
C TYR A 277 -9.52 1.63 25.87
N GLU A 278 -10.83 1.83 25.82
CA GLU A 278 -11.51 3.04 26.30
C GLU A 278 -11.33 3.24 27.82
N ASP A 279 -11.22 2.15 28.59
CA ASP A 279 -10.94 2.23 30.02
C ASP A 279 -9.54 2.79 30.28
N LEU A 280 -8.55 2.45 29.43
CA LEU A 280 -7.19 2.96 29.57
C LEU A 280 -7.14 4.48 29.40
N ILE A 281 -7.92 5.00 28.44
CA ILE A 281 -8.08 6.43 28.17
C ILE A 281 -8.84 7.12 29.31
N THR A 282 -10.06 6.64 29.63
CA THR A 282 -10.95 7.31 30.59
C THR A 282 -10.38 7.31 32.02
N LYS A 283 -9.68 6.24 32.41
CA LYS A 283 -9.04 6.14 33.73
C LYS A 283 -7.67 6.81 33.78
N ASN A 284 -7.18 7.40 32.69
CA ASN A 284 -5.83 7.96 32.57
C ASN A 284 -4.76 6.97 33.07
N THR A 285 -4.88 5.72 32.65
CA THR A 285 -3.98 4.65 33.12
C THR A 285 -2.55 4.99 32.74
N TRP A 286 -1.60 4.85 33.65
CA TRP A 286 -0.21 5.16 33.35
C TRP A 286 0.44 4.08 32.45
N PRO A 287 1.27 4.45 31.46
CA PRO A 287 1.56 5.81 31.01
C PRO A 287 0.37 6.40 30.23
N ASN A 288 0.01 7.64 30.53
CA ASN A 288 -1.16 8.29 29.92
C ASN A 288 -0.88 8.78 28.50
N ILE A 289 -0.61 7.84 27.58
CA ILE A 289 -0.30 8.10 26.16
C ILE A 289 -1.30 7.42 25.21
N TRP A 290 -2.35 6.81 25.75
CA TRP A 290 -3.32 6.01 24.99
C TRP A 290 -4.05 6.82 23.92
N SER A 291 -4.51 8.03 24.23
CA SER A 291 -5.23 8.85 23.26
C SER A 291 -4.33 9.29 22.08
N PRO A 292 -3.12 9.84 22.30
CA PRO A 292 -2.15 10.10 21.22
C PRO A 292 -1.78 8.86 20.40
N ALA A 293 -1.49 7.74 21.07
CA ALA A 293 -1.13 6.49 20.40
C ALA A 293 -2.27 5.96 19.50
N ASN A 294 -3.53 6.09 19.95
CA ASN A 294 -4.69 5.70 19.14
C ASN A 294 -4.82 6.55 17.88
N ARG A 295 -4.64 7.87 17.99
CA ARG A 295 -4.67 8.78 16.83
C ARG A 295 -3.58 8.46 15.82
N LEU A 296 -2.37 8.18 16.30
CA LEU A 296 -1.26 7.78 15.46
C LEU A 296 -1.54 6.47 14.73
N ALA A 297 -2.06 5.45 15.43
CA ALA A 297 -2.42 4.19 14.81
C ALA A 297 -3.55 4.34 13.76
N LYS A 298 -4.58 5.15 14.04
CA LYS A 298 -5.66 5.46 13.09
C LYS A 298 -5.17 6.22 11.86
N ALA A 299 -4.24 7.16 12.03
CA ALA A 299 -3.61 7.83 10.90
C ALA A 299 -2.80 6.86 10.05
N MET A 300 -1.97 6.00 10.66
CA MET A 300 -1.22 5.00 9.93
C MET A 300 -2.14 4.06 9.15
N TYR A 301 -3.20 3.56 9.78
CA TYR A 301 -4.23 2.75 9.13
C TYR A 301 -4.81 3.46 7.90
N SER A 302 -5.22 4.73 8.07
CA SER A 302 -5.81 5.53 7.00
C SER A 302 -4.85 5.76 5.83
N VAL A 303 -3.58 6.04 6.12
CA VAL A 303 -2.52 6.22 5.11
C VAL A 303 -2.33 4.94 4.30
N ILE A 304 -2.21 3.78 4.96
CA ILE A 304 -2.05 2.49 4.29
C ILE A 304 -3.23 2.22 3.35
N GLN A 305 -4.46 2.44 3.82
CA GLN A 305 -5.67 2.21 3.02
C GLN A 305 -5.67 3.04 1.74
N VAL A 306 -5.32 4.34 1.82
CA VAL A 306 -5.29 5.20 0.63
C VAL A 306 -4.08 4.95 -0.26
N ASP A 307 -2.93 4.61 0.31
CA ASP A 307 -1.69 4.34 -0.43
C ASP A 307 -1.76 3.02 -1.19
N LEU A 308 -2.50 2.03 -0.67
CA LEU A 308 -2.81 0.77 -1.37
C LEU A 308 -4.08 0.85 -2.22
N GLY A 309 -4.67 2.03 -2.37
CA GLY A 309 -5.80 2.27 -3.28
C GLY A 309 -7.11 1.61 -2.85
N GLN A 310 -7.28 1.30 -1.56
CA GLN A 310 -8.49 0.69 -0.98
C GLN A 310 -9.55 1.76 -0.65
N THR A 311 -9.77 2.69 -1.57
CA THR A 311 -10.74 3.79 -1.38
C THR A 311 -12.14 3.45 -1.86
N ASP A 312 -12.27 2.38 -2.64
CA ASP A 312 -13.54 1.93 -3.24
C ASP A 312 -14.26 0.87 -2.39
N THR A 313 -13.66 0.41 -1.28
CA THR A 313 -14.30 -0.53 -0.35
C THR A 313 -15.32 0.20 0.51
N VAL A 314 -16.47 0.53 -0.09
CA VAL A 314 -17.67 0.91 0.67
C VAL A 314 -18.16 -0.36 1.37
N ILE A 315 -17.63 -0.63 2.56
CA ILE A 315 -18.23 -1.62 3.45
C ILE A 315 -19.53 -1.00 3.94
N THR A 316 -20.65 -1.45 3.38
CA THR A 316 -21.97 -1.10 3.91
C THR A 316 -22.20 -1.96 5.15
N THR A 317 -22.53 -1.32 6.26
CA THR A 317 -23.00 -2.06 7.44
C THR A 317 -24.30 -2.78 7.10
N PHE A 318 -24.71 -3.75 7.93
CA PHE A 318 -26.03 -4.40 7.79
C PHE A 318 -27.21 -3.40 7.72
N ASN A 319 -27.02 -2.17 8.21
CA ASN A 319 -28.02 -1.10 8.18
C ASN A 319 -27.89 -0.16 6.96
N GLY A 320 -27.01 -0.47 6.00
CA GLY A 320 -26.79 0.32 4.79
C GLY A 320 -26.01 1.61 5.00
N THR A 321 -25.46 1.85 6.20
CA THR A 321 -24.58 3.01 6.44
C THR A 321 -23.18 2.72 5.90
N PRO A 322 -22.52 3.68 5.22
CA PRO A 322 -21.12 3.53 4.84
C PRO A 322 -20.26 3.37 6.09
N ALA A 323 -19.29 2.45 6.07
CA ALA A 323 -18.28 2.36 7.11
C ALA A 323 -17.31 3.55 7.04
N ASP A 324 -17.03 4.14 8.19
CA ASP A 324 -16.13 5.27 8.35
C ASP A 324 -14.75 4.78 8.77
N MET A 325 -14.05 4.06 7.90
CA MET A 325 -12.81 3.35 8.28
C MET A 325 -11.51 4.14 8.04
N SER A 326 -11.57 5.29 7.38
CA SER A 326 -10.39 6.10 7.07
C SER A 326 -10.64 7.58 7.31
N ILE A 327 -9.63 8.25 7.87
CA ILE A 327 -9.61 9.70 8.12
C ILE A 327 -9.61 10.47 6.79
N LEU A 328 -8.97 9.92 5.76
CA LEU A 328 -8.56 10.67 4.56
C LEU A 328 -9.61 10.70 3.45
N THR A 329 -10.68 9.90 3.55
CA THR A 329 -11.62 9.71 2.43
C THR A 329 -12.65 10.82 2.26
N THR A 330 -12.90 11.64 3.28
CA THR A 330 -13.87 12.75 3.19
C THR A 330 -13.36 14.03 3.83
N ALA A 331 -13.80 15.17 3.28
CA ALA A 331 -13.42 16.51 3.75
C ALA A 331 -13.85 16.77 5.20
N ASP A 332 -15.06 16.35 5.61
CA ASP A 332 -15.56 16.55 6.97
C ASP A 332 -14.75 15.74 8.00
N ARG A 333 -14.36 14.50 7.66
CA ARG A 333 -13.47 13.69 8.52
C ARG A 333 -12.13 14.38 8.69
N LEU A 334 -11.52 14.81 7.58
CA LEU A 334 -10.24 15.49 7.63
C LEU A 334 -10.32 16.79 8.45
N HIS A 335 -11.39 17.57 8.31
CA HIS A 335 -11.63 18.77 9.11
C HIS A 335 -11.69 18.48 10.62
N HIS A 336 -12.38 17.41 11.03
CA HIS A 336 -12.45 17.00 12.43
C HIS A 336 -11.07 16.58 12.98
N TRP A 337 -10.39 15.68 12.26
CA TRP A 337 -9.10 15.15 12.71
C TRP A 337 -7.95 16.17 12.66
N THR A 338 -8.17 17.32 12.01
CA THR A 338 -7.16 18.39 11.92
C THR A 338 -7.43 19.58 12.86
N GLU A 339 -8.49 19.56 13.67
CA GLU A 339 -8.89 20.68 14.53
C GLU A 339 -7.77 21.17 15.47
N ASN A 340 -7.00 20.23 16.04
CA ASN A 340 -6.00 20.52 17.06
C ASN A 340 -4.54 20.52 16.55
N LEU A 341 -4.31 20.46 15.23
CA LEU A 341 -2.93 20.29 14.70
C LEU A 341 -1.99 21.43 15.10
N THR A 342 -2.48 22.67 15.11
CA THR A 342 -1.65 23.82 15.50
C THR A 342 -1.21 23.70 16.96
N GLN A 343 -2.13 23.35 17.86
CA GLN A 343 -1.81 23.17 19.29
C GLN A 343 -0.85 22.00 19.52
N ILE A 344 -1.05 20.87 18.82
CA ILE A 344 -0.16 19.72 18.85
C ILE A 344 1.24 20.13 18.40
N TRP A 345 1.32 20.85 17.28
CA TRP A 345 2.59 21.30 16.73
C TRP A 345 3.31 22.26 17.66
N ASP A 346 2.61 23.24 18.24
CA ASP A 346 3.20 24.22 19.13
C ASP A 346 3.76 23.58 20.42
N ARG A 347 3.02 22.62 21.00
CA ARG A 347 3.43 21.89 22.22
C ARG A 347 4.53 20.85 21.98
N SER A 348 4.84 20.52 20.73
CA SER A 348 5.82 19.48 20.41
C SER A 348 7.19 19.73 21.06
N THR A 349 7.69 18.70 21.75
CA THR A 349 9.03 18.66 22.40
C THR A 349 10.17 18.33 21.43
N VAL A 350 9.84 18.04 20.17
CA VAL A 350 10.82 17.66 19.14
C VAL A 350 11.64 18.89 18.74
N ALA A 351 12.96 18.79 18.87
CA ALA A 351 13.88 19.82 18.44
C ALA A 351 13.90 19.91 16.91
N ASP A 352 14.02 21.14 16.41
CA ASP A 352 14.08 21.43 14.98
C ASP A 352 12.88 20.88 14.17
N LYS A 353 11.71 20.77 14.81
CA LYS A 353 10.48 20.24 14.20
C LYS A 353 10.10 20.91 12.88
N ASN A 354 10.46 22.19 12.69
CA ASN A 354 10.21 22.92 11.44
C ASN A 354 10.92 22.32 10.24
N ASN A 355 12.09 21.67 10.43
CA ASN A 355 12.79 20.96 9.37
C ASN A 355 12.15 19.61 9.02
N LEU A 356 11.16 19.15 9.79
CA LEU A 356 10.34 17.97 9.48
C LEU A 356 9.16 18.28 8.55
N LEU A 357 8.94 19.55 8.18
CA LEU A 357 7.93 19.94 7.20
C LEU A 357 8.58 20.05 5.82
N PRO A 358 8.65 18.97 5.02
CA PRO A 358 9.30 19.04 3.73
C PRO A 358 8.51 19.98 2.80
N TYR A 359 9.22 20.95 2.24
CA TYR A 359 8.82 21.80 1.11
C TYR A 359 7.72 22.85 1.35
N GLY A 360 7.34 23.15 2.60
CA GLY A 360 6.35 24.20 2.89
C GLY A 360 4.92 23.93 2.38
N LEU A 361 4.68 22.72 1.87
CA LEU A 361 3.36 22.28 1.39
C LEU A 361 2.49 21.73 2.52
N MET A 362 3.09 21.16 3.55
CA MET A 362 2.37 20.73 4.76
C MET A 362 1.97 21.93 5.60
N GLN A 363 0.76 21.87 6.14
CA GLN A 363 0.20 22.93 6.94
C GLN A 363 -0.32 22.36 8.25
N MET A 364 0.34 22.72 9.36
CA MET A 364 -0.05 22.31 10.72
C MET A 364 -1.21 23.18 11.21
N ARG A 365 -2.33 23.10 10.48
CA ARG A 365 -3.59 23.80 10.76
C ARG A 365 -4.77 22.90 10.45
N GLN A 366 -5.94 23.32 10.92
CA GLN A 366 -7.18 22.69 10.53
C GLN A 366 -7.43 22.78 9.02
N PHE A 367 -7.83 21.67 8.43
CA PHE A 367 -8.27 21.55 7.05
C PHE A 367 -9.57 22.32 6.86
N ASP A 368 -9.62 23.25 5.91
CA ASP A 368 -10.84 23.99 5.61
C ASP A 368 -11.62 23.29 4.49
N LYS A 369 -12.76 22.71 4.85
CA LYS A 369 -13.62 21.98 3.91
C LYS A 369 -14.16 22.82 2.75
N ASN A 370 -14.20 24.15 2.87
CA ASN A 370 -14.71 25.02 1.82
C ASN A 370 -13.61 25.40 0.83
N THR A 371 -12.40 25.69 1.32
CA THR A 371 -11.30 26.22 0.51
C THR A 371 -10.30 25.14 0.10
N ASP A 372 -9.91 24.24 1.00
CA ASP A 372 -8.93 23.19 0.72
C ASP A 372 -9.56 22.05 -0.10
N ALA A 373 -10.80 21.67 0.19
CA ALA A 373 -11.48 20.58 -0.54
C ALA A 373 -11.84 20.93 -1.99
N THR A 374 -12.02 22.22 -2.28
CA THR A 374 -12.33 22.73 -3.63
C THR A 374 -11.08 23.16 -4.39
N ASN A 375 -9.90 23.14 -3.74
CA ASN A 375 -8.66 23.52 -4.37
C ASN A 375 -8.28 22.49 -5.46
N PRO A 376 -8.20 22.89 -6.75
CA PRO A 376 -7.81 21.98 -7.82
C PRO A 376 -6.35 21.53 -7.71
N ARG A 377 -5.54 22.24 -6.91
CA ARG A 377 -4.18 21.83 -6.52
C ARG A 377 -4.17 20.98 -5.25
N GLN A 378 -5.33 20.72 -4.62
CA GLN A 378 -5.45 19.83 -3.47
C GLN A 378 -6.64 18.84 -3.44
N PRO A 379 -7.00 18.14 -4.53
CA PRO A 379 -8.12 17.20 -4.47
C PRO A 379 -7.84 16.02 -3.53
N LEU A 380 -8.80 15.74 -2.63
CA LEU A 380 -8.89 14.48 -1.86
C LEU A 380 -9.35 13.35 -2.79
N ARG A 381 -8.52 13.02 -3.78
CA ARG A 381 -8.75 11.91 -4.71
C ARG A 381 -7.55 10.98 -4.65
N PHE A 382 -7.82 9.75 -4.25
CA PHE A 382 -6.85 8.68 -4.29
C PHE A 382 -7.16 7.81 -5.50
N THR A 383 -6.13 7.32 -6.16
CA THR A 383 -6.28 6.44 -7.32
C THR A 383 -5.86 5.02 -6.92
N PRO A 384 -6.37 3.99 -7.63
CA PRO A 384 -5.94 2.63 -7.39
C PRO A 384 -4.42 2.49 -7.47
N SER A 385 -3.89 1.65 -6.58
CA SER A 385 -2.45 1.50 -6.43
C SER A 385 -1.94 0.22 -7.06
N VAL A 386 -0.78 0.34 -7.70
CA VAL A 386 -0.01 -0.76 -8.26
C VAL A 386 1.40 -0.73 -7.66
N ILE A 387 2.04 -1.89 -7.59
CA ILE A 387 3.43 -1.99 -7.15
C ILE A 387 4.31 -1.33 -8.22
N SER A 388 5.10 -0.36 -7.78
CA SER A 388 6.17 0.27 -8.55
C SER A 388 7.50 -0.26 -8.01
N ALA A 389 8.07 -1.24 -8.73
CA ALA A 389 9.38 -1.82 -8.41
C ALA A 389 10.49 -1.20 -9.27
#